data_AF-A0A445DMK1-F1
#
_entry.id   AF-A0A445DMK1-F1
#
_cell.length_a   1.000
_cell.length_b   1.000
_cell.length_c   1.000
_cell.angle_alpha   90.00
_cell.angle_beta   90.00
_cell.angle_gamma   90.00
#
_symmetry.space_group_name_H-M   'P 1'
#
loop_
_entity.id
_entity.type
_entity.pdbx_description
1 polymer ?
#
loop_
_entity_poly.entity_id
_entity_poly.type
_entity_poly.pdbx_seq_one_letter_code
_entity_poly.pdbx_strand_id
1 'polypeptide(L)'
;MKAEEVWILLPISDWSNAEYGLVFGFTTWAIDQVLERMLQSDEMKSCSCESWVAEHGHILPPLKATLLFIFSFAIILGWPNLILDKTPTKMKDPRPHLTVFIIVLLFSFVSCVSHTEEDFLQCLQLHNSASIFKLVYTKTNSSYSSILKYSVHNHRFATKTTPKPLVIVTPRHASHVQATIICARRHGLQIRTRSGGHDFEGISYTSRVPFVVIDLIKYRKIEVDIEKRTAWVQAGATIGELYYRINEKSKTLAFPAGVCPSVGVGGHFSGGGYGFLIRKYGLAADNIVDAHMIDVKGRLLDRKAMGEDLFWAIRGGGGASFGVILAWKVKLVSVPSTVTVFRVKRTLEQNATKLILKWQLVASKIHEDITINLILQRVNSSKKGELTTQATFEAVFLGGKDQLIPLMQESFPELGLVKEDYTEMSWIESVVFMIRVARSLSYLLQRNPTSVQTNYKAKSDYLRHPIPEDGLDGIWSLFNEDEGKGVFMQLFPFGGRMDEISESELPFPHRSGNLCLVLYLVFWQEEGDEAAQRNIHWLRRLYSYMEPFVSKSPRAAYVNYRDLDIGVNNINGYTSYKQASVWGEKYFKNNFNRLAHVKTKVDPLNFFRYEQSIPSLVSKSHK
;
A
#
# COMPACT_ATOMS: atom_id res chain seq x y z
N MET A 1 67.17 0.47 -1.58
CA MET A 1 68.20 0.26 -0.55
C MET A 1 67.83 -0.98 0.25
N LYS A 2 68.79 -1.90 0.38
CA LYS A 2 68.70 -3.12 1.21
C LYS A 2 68.64 -2.75 2.70
N ALA A 3 68.13 -3.69 3.50
CA ALA A 3 68.52 -4.09 4.87
C ALA A 3 67.25 -4.44 5.68
N GLU A 4 67.18 -5.44 6.54
CA GLU A 4 68.02 -6.58 6.91
C GLU A 4 67.16 -7.40 7.89
N GLU A 5 67.29 -8.72 7.87
CA GLU A 5 66.78 -9.60 8.92
C GLU A 5 67.61 -9.41 10.20
N VAL A 6 66.96 -9.34 11.36
CA VAL A 6 67.62 -9.49 12.66
C VAL A 6 67.01 -10.68 13.38
N TRP A 7 67.82 -11.73 13.48
CA TRP A 7 67.63 -12.85 14.39
C TRP A 7 68.17 -12.47 15.77
N ILE A 8 67.40 -12.72 16.83
CA ILE A 8 67.91 -12.78 18.21
C ILE A 8 67.57 -14.15 18.78
N LEU A 9 68.62 -14.91 19.09
CA LEU A 9 68.61 -16.17 19.84
C LEU A 9 69.00 -15.91 21.30
N LEU A 10 68.65 -16.89 22.15
CA LEU A 10 69.15 -17.25 23.49
C LEU A 10 68.24 -16.87 24.69
N PRO A 11 68.28 -17.64 25.80
CA PRO A 11 68.29 -19.09 25.94
C PRO A 11 67.24 -19.61 26.95
N ILE A 12 67.02 -20.93 26.96
CA ILE A 12 66.10 -21.66 27.84
C ILE A 12 66.78 -21.96 29.18
N SER A 13 66.11 -21.65 30.31
CA SER A 13 66.26 -22.41 31.56
C SER A 13 65.05 -22.22 32.49
N ASP A 14 64.25 -23.29 32.58
CA ASP A 14 63.38 -23.75 33.67
C ASP A 14 62.80 -22.77 34.70
N TRP A 15 61.52 -22.41 34.54
CA TRP A 15 60.60 -22.16 35.66
C TRP A 15 59.24 -22.82 35.41
N SER A 16 58.81 -23.58 36.41
CA SER A 16 57.56 -24.32 36.52
C SER A 16 56.31 -23.44 36.68
N ASN A 17 55.20 -23.89 36.11
CA ASN A 17 53.80 -23.61 36.48
C ASN A 17 53.39 -22.14 36.73
N ALA A 18 52.85 -21.47 35.70
CA ALA A 18 51.57 -20.73 35.75
C ALA A 18 51.20 -20.19 34.33
N GLU A 19 49.90 -20.04 34.08
CA GLU A 19 49.26 -19.19 33.05
C GLU A 19 48.98 -19.73 31.63
N TYR A 20 47.88 -20.49 31.52
CA TYR A 20 47.06 -20.62 30.30
C TYR A 20 46.17 -19.37 30.03
N GLY A 21 46.61 -18.17 30.43
CA GLY A 21 45.78 -16.96 30.44
C GLY A 21 46.19 -15.81 29.50
N LEU A 22 47.44 -15.77 29.03
CA LEU A 22 47.98 -14.56 28.38
C LEU A 22 48.15 -14.63 26.85
N VAL A 23 48.12 -15.83 26.24
CA VAL A 23 48.27 -15.99 24.78
C VAL A 23 46.94 -15.81 24.02
N PHE A 24 45.80 -16.03 24.69
CA PHE A 24 44.47 -15.80 24.10
C PHE A 24 44.07 -14.32 24.07
N GLY A 25 44.63 -13.47 24.93
CA GLY A 25 44.28 -12.04 25.00
C GLY A 25 44.91 -11.17 23.92
N PHE A 26 46.09 -11.52 23.42
CA PHE A 26 46.80 -10.74 22.40
C PHE A 26 46.29 -10.99 20.97
N THR A 27 45.75 -12.18 20.69
CA THR A 27 45.24 -12.56 19.36
C THR A 27 43.84 -12.02 19.09
N THR A 28 42.98 -11.92 20.11
CA THR A 28 41.64 -11.30 19.98
C THR A 28 41.72 -9.78 19.84
N TRP A 29 42.65 -9.10 20.54
CA TRP A 29 42.81 -7.65 20.44
C TRP A 29 43.31 -7.17 19.06
N ALA A 30 44.20 -7.94 18.42
CA ALA A 30 44.69 -7.62 17.08
C ALA A 30 43.62 -7.84 15.98
N ILE A 31 42.73 -8.81 16.17
CA ILE A 31 41.61 -9.09 15.25
C ILE A 31 40.53 -8.00 15.36
N ASP A 32 40.22 -7.56 16.59
CA ASP A 32 39.24 -6.49 16.82
C ASP A 32 39.72 -5.12 16.26
N GLN A 33 41.01 -4.81 16.34
CA GLN A 33 41.58 -3.58 15.76
C GLN A 33 41.61 -3.58 14.22
N VAL A 34 41.71 -4.75 13.58
CA VAL A 34 41.63 -4.88 12.12
C VAL A 34 40.18 -4.79 11.64
N LEU A 35 39.24 -5.39 12.38
CA LEU A 35 37.80 -5.30 12.11
C LEU A 35 37.25 -3.88 12.30
N GLU A 36 37.65 -3.16 13.35
CA GLU A 36 37.26 -1.75 13.55
C GLU A 36 37.80 -0.83 12.45
N ARG A 37 39.04 -1.05 11.97
CA ARG A 37 39.60 -0.27 10.85
C ARG A 37 38.96 -0.60 9.50
N MET A 38 38.50 -1.84 9.29
CA MET A 38 37.75 -2.22 8.08
C MET A 38 36.30 -1.72 8.11
N LEU A 39 35.71 -1.49 9.29
CA LEU A 39 34.36 -0.94 9.45
C LEU A 39 34.31 0.60 9.41
N GLN A 40 35.45 1.27 9.54
CA GLN A 40 35.57 2.74 9.51
C GLN A 40 36.09 3.32 8.19
N SER A 41 36.35 2.52 7.14
CA SER A 41 36.68 3.07 5.82
C SER A 41 35.41 3.32 4.99
N ASP A 42 35.27 4.54 4.46
CA ASP A 42 34.10 5.00 3.70
C ASP A 42 33.95 4.37 2.30
N GLU A 43 34.80 3.42 1.92
CA GLU A 43 34.76 2.78 0.59
C GLU A 43 33.86 1.52 0.50
N MET A 44 33.22 1.10 1.60
CA MET A 44 32.38 -0.12 1.59
C MET A 44 30.91 0.10 1.95
N LYS A 45 30.39 1.33 1.77
CA LYS A 45 28.94 1.63 1.86
C LYS A 45 28.25 1.84 0.52
N SER A 46 28.94 1.71 -0.61
CA SER A 46 28.32 1.77 -1.94
C SER A 46 28.95 0.76 -2.91
N CYS A 47 28.44 -0.47 -2.90
CA CYS A 47 28.65 -1.39 -4.02
C CYS A 47 27.40 -2.25 -4.27
N SER A 48 26.47 -1.69 -5.04
CA SER A 48 25.59 -2.50 -5.89
C SER A 48 26.36 -2.86 -7.15
N CYS A 49 26.14 -4.06 -7.69
CA CYS A 49 26.91 -4.72 -8.74
C CYS A 49 26.91 -4.05 -10.14
N GLU A 50 26.71 -2.74 -10.27
CA GLU A 50 26.62 -2.03 -11.56
C GLU A 50 27.53 -0.80 -11.71
N SER A 51 28.34 -0.41 -10.71
CA SER A 51 29.11 0.85 -10.76
C SER A 51 30.62 0.71 -10.96
N TRP A 52 31.07 -0.23 -11.81
CA TRP A 52 32.48 -0.35 -12.22
C TRP A 52 32.64 -0.73 -13.70
N VAL A 53 31.84 -0.12 -14.58
CA VAL A 53 31.88 -0.39 -16.05
C VAL A 53 32.26 0.86 -16.87
N ALA A 54 32.66 1.95 -16.24
CA ALA A 54 33.13 3.13 -16.95
C ALA A 54 34.47 3.61 -16.39
N GLU A 55 35.58 2.98 -16.79
CA GLU A 55 36.77 3.74 -17.23
C GLU A 55 37.96 2.91 -17.74
N HIS A 56 38.09 1.61 -17.48
CA HIS A 56 39.24 0.86 -18.01
C HIS A 56 38.80 -0.51 -18.53
N GLY A 57 38.68 -0.61 -19.86
CA GLY A 57 38.22 -1.82 -20.53
C GLY A 57 39.26 -2.93 -20.52
N HIS A 58 39.16 -3.88 -19.58
CA HIS A 58 39.62 -5.27 -19.74
C HIS A 58 38.82 -6.20 -18.80
N ILE A 59 38.33 -7.31 -19.35
CA ILE A 59 37.52 -8.33 -18.67
C ILE A 59 38.45 -9.31 -17.94
N LEU A 60 38.26 -9.49 -16.63
CA LEU A 60 38.84 -10.60 -15.86
C LEU A 60 37.70 -11.36 -15.15
N PRO A 61 37.58 -12.70 -15.30
CA PRO A 61 36.45 -13.44 -14.76
C PRO A 61 36.57 -13.69 -13.23
N PRO A 62 35.43 -13.84 -12.53
CA PRO A 62 35.35 -13.87 -11.06
C PRO A 62 35.99 -15.11 -10.39
N LEU A 63 36.45 -16.11 -11.17
CA LEU A 63 37.09 -17.31 -10.62
C LEU A 63 38.44 -17.03 -9.92
N LYS A 64 39.22 -16.04 -10.39
CA LYS A 64 40.57 -15.81 -9.86
C LYS A 64 40.59 -15.14 -8.48
N ALA A 65 39.63 -14.27 -8.18
CA ALA A 65 39.51 -13.61 -6.87
C ALA A 65 39.09 -14.61 -5.77
N THR A 66 38.19 -15.54 -6.09
CA THR A 66 37.76 -16.61 -5.17
C THR A 66 38.88 -17.64 -4.93
N LEU A 67 39.68 -17.98 -5.95
CA LEU A 67 40.85 -18.86 -5.80
C LEU A 67 41.95 -18.24 -4.93
N LEU A 68 42.19 -16.93 -5.03
CA LEU A 68 43.13 -16.19 -4.16
C LEU A 68 42.66 -16.12 -2.70
N PHE A 69 41.34 -16.07 -2.47
CA PHE A 69 40.76 -16.08 -1.14
C PHE A 69 40.86 -17.46 -0.46
N ILE A 70 40.70 -18.53 -1.24
CA ILE A 70 40.83 -19.92 -0.76
C ILE A 70 42.31 -20.28 -0.50
N PHE A 71 43.24 -19.81 -1.34
CA PHE A 71 44.68 -20.04 -1.13
C PHE A 71 45.23 -19.32 0.11
N SER A 72 44.72 -18.12 0.43
CA SER A 72 45.10 -17.38 1.64
C SER A 72 44.59 -18.05 2.92
N PHE A 73 43.45 -18.75 2.87
CA PHE A 73 42.89 -19.47 4.03
C PHE A 73 43.64 -20.78 4.35
N ALA A 74 44.25 -21.40 3.35
CA ALA A 74 45.03 -22.64 3.51
C ALA A 74 46.42 -22.42 4.15
N ILE A 75 46.93 -21.18 4.17
CA ILE A 75 48.24 -20.84 4.74
C ILE A 75 48.15 -20.49 6.24
N ILE A 76 46.95 -20.14 6.75
CA ILE A 76 46.73 -19.69 8.14
C ILE A 76 46.47 -20.86 9.11
N LEU A 77 46.08 -22.04 8.62
CA LEU A 77 45.89 -23.24 9.46
C LEU A 77 47.10 -24.17 9.34
N GLY A 78 48.19 -23.81 10.02
CA GLY A 78 49.42 -24.60 10.05
C GLY A 78 49.21 -26.05 10.52
N TRP A 79 49.55 -27.01 9.66
CA TRP A 79 49.85 -28.39 10.04
C TRP A 79 51.33 -28.53 10.37
N PRO A 80 51.72 -29.02 11.56
CA PRO A 80 53.08 -29.49 11.80
C PRO A 80 53.17 -31.03 11.80
N ASN A 81 54.32 -31.48 11.30
CA ASN A 81 55.02 -32.74 11.56
C ASN A 81 54.68 -33.99 10.72
N LEU A 82 55.51 -34.20 9.69
CA LEU A 82 55.92 -35.52 9.20
C LEU A 82 57.36 -35.77 9.69
N ILE A 83 57.56 -36.79 10.53
CA ILE A 83 58.88 -37.42 10.76
C ILE A 83 58.79 -38.89 10.35
N LEU A 84 59.85 -39.31 9.69
CA LEU A 84 60.18 -40.58 9.03
C LEU A 84 60.03 -41.84 9.90
N ASP A 85 59.59 -42.97 9.32
CA ASP A 85 60.48 -44.14 9.19
C ASP A 85 60.12 -45.11 8.02
N LYS A 86 61.16 -45.40 7.22
CA LYS A 86 61.54 -46.56 6.38
C LYS A 86 60.54 -47.43 5.57
N THR A 87 60.62 -47.25 4.22
CA THR A 87 60.93 -48.22 3.10
C THR A 87 60.20 -49.57 2.92
N PRO A 88 60.18 -50.20 1.72
CA PRO A 88 60.07 -49.67 0.35
C PRO A 88 59.13 -50.47 -0.60
N THR A 89 58.77 -49.80 -1.71
CA THR A 89 58.59 -50.32 -3.09
C THR A 89 57.33 -51.04 -3.59
N LYS A 90 56.82 -50.44 -4.68
CA LYS A 90 56.27 -50.98 -5.94
C LYS A 90 54.75 -51.16 -6.08
N MET A 91 54.15 -50.10 -6.64
CA MET A 91 52.88 -50.05 -7.35
C MET A 91 52.70 -51.13 -8.42
N LYS A 92 51.48 -51.65 -8.57
CA LYS A 92 50.84 -51.93 -9.87
C LYS A 92 49.30 -51.88 -9.76
N ASP A 93 48.74 -51.04 -10.63
CA ASP A 93 47.36 -50.99 -11.16
C ASP A 93 46.25 -50.25 -10.38
N PRO A 94 45.73 -49.14 -10.94
CA PRO A 94 44.36 -48.71 -10.72
C PRO A 94 43.61 -48.46 -12.04
N ARG A 95 42.46 -49.12 -12.21
CA ARG A 95 41.30 -48.55 -12.91
C ARG A 95 40.02 -49.00 -12.20
N PRO A 96 38.90 -48.25 -12.28
CA PRO A 96 38.67 -47.12 -13.18
C PRO A 96 38.17 -45.82 -12.54
N HIS A 97 38.49 -44.75 -13.25
CA HIS A 97 37.76 -43.50 -13.34
C HIS A 97 36.24 -43.73 -13.46
N LEU A 98 35.47 -43.51 -12.38
CA LEU A 98 34.03 -43.28 -12.50
C LEU A 98 33.43 -42.59 -11.27
N THR A 99 33.98 -41.46 -10.80
CA THR A 99 33.27 -40.67 -9.77
C THR A 99 33.55 -39.17 -9.76
N VAL A 100 34.35 -38.65 -10.70
CA VAL A 100 34.69 -37.20 -10.70
C VAL A 100 33.95 -36.41 -11.78
N PHE A 101 33.25 -37.06 -12.71
CA PHE A 101 32.49 -36.35 -13.76
C PHE A 101 31.06 -35.93 -13.35
N ILE A 102 30.57 -36.36 -12.18
CA ILE A 102 29.20 -36.05 -11.73
C ILE A 102 29.11 -34.77 -10.89
N ILE A 103 30.24 -34.27 -10.35
CA ILE A 103 30.21 -33.07 -9.49
C ILE A 103 30.26 -31.78 -10.33
N VAL A 104 30.69 -31.84 -11.60
CA VAL A 104 30.71 -30.67 -12.50
C VAL A 104 29.32 -30.39 -13.11
N LEU A 105 28.37 -31.34 -13.06
CA LEU A 105 26.98 -31.13 -13.47
C LEU A 105 26.09 -30.52 -12.37
N LEU A 106 26.61 -30.29 -11.16
CA LEU A 106 25.85 -29.71 -10.04
C LEU A 106 26.04 -28.20 -9.87
N PHE A 107 26.79 -27.53 -10.75
CA PHE A 107 26.84 -26.07 -10.83
C PHE A 107 25.94 -25.52 -11.94
N SER A 108 24.67 -25.93 -11.95
CA SER A 108 23.59 -25.18 -12.61
C SER A 108 23.10 -24.07 -11.68
N PHE A 109 23.98 -23.12 -11.31
CA PHE A 109 23.55 -21.84 -10.76
C PHE A 109 23.48 -20.80 -11.88
N VAL A 110 22.60 -21.07 -12.84
CA VAL A 110 22.12 -20.09 -13.81
C VAL A 110 20.59 -20.25 -13.85
N SER A 111 19.88 -19.24 -13.32
CA SER A 111 18.49 -18.89 -13.63
C SER A 111 17.32 -19.71 -13.05
N CYS A 112 17.18 -19.84 -11.72
CA CYS A 112 15.93 -20.35 -11.14
C CYS A 112 14.72 -19.42 -11.40
N VAL A 113 14.95 -18.10 -11.55
CA VAL A 113 13.88 -17.12 -11.80
C VAL A 113 13.37 -17.16 -13.25
N SER A 114 14.24 -17.42 -14.25
CA SER A 114 13.81 -17.43 -15.66
C SER A 114 12.83 -18.57 -15.94
N HIS A 115 13.06 -19.75 -15.35
CA HIS A 115 12.18 -20.91 -15.51
C HIS A 115 10.76 -20.62 -14.98
N THR A 116 10.61 -19.96 -13.82
CA THR A 116 9.27 -19.68 -13.27
C THR A 116 8.45 -18.69 -14.10
N GLU A 117 9.08 -17.74 -14.79
CA GLU A 117 8.40 -16.81 -15.70
C GLU A 117 7.98 -17.53 -16.99
N GLU A 118 8.91 -18.26 -17.62
CA GLU A 118 8.65 -19.01 -18.85
C GLU A 118 7.57 -20.08 -18.66
N ASP A 119 7.64 -20.85 -17.57
CA ASP A 119 6.65 -21.87 -17.22
C ASP A 119 5.25 -21.26 -17.04
N PHE A 120 5.17 -20.09 -16.38
CA PHE A 120 3.92 -19.37 -16.21
C PHE A 120 3.35 -18.89 -17.56
N LEU A 121 4.19 -18.35 -18.44
CA LEU A 121 3.77 -17.92 -19.78
C LEU A 121 3.32 -19.10 -20.64
N GLN A 122 4.00 -20.25 -20.56
CA GLN A 122 3.60 -21.48 -21.23
C GLN A 122 2.27 -22.00 -20.69
N CYS A 123 2.06 -21.97 -19.36
CA CYS A 123 0.78 -22.31 -18.76
C CYS A 123 -0.35 -21.41 -19.29
N LEU A 124 -0.11 -20.09 -19.42
CA LEU A 124 -1.08 -19.16 -19.98
C LEU A 124 -1.42 -19.50 -21.45
N GLN A 125 -0.46 -19.95 -22.26
CA GLN A 125 -0.69 -20.41 -23.65
C GLN A 125 -1.65 -21.59 -23.69
N LEU A 126 -1.48 -22.56 -22.78
CA LEU A 126 -2.28 -23.77 -22.76
C LEU A 126 -3.73 -23.50 -22.37
N HIS A 127 -3.98 -22.48 -21.54
CA HIS A 127 -5.31 -22.13 -21.05
C HIS A 127 -6.08 -21.12 -21.90
N ASN A 128 -5.42 -20.43 -22.83
CA ASN A 128 -6.09 -19.39 -23.61
C ASN A 128 -5.51 -19.23 -25.02
N SER A 129 -6.40 -18.96 -25.98
CA SER A 129 -6.04 -18.69 -27.38
C SER A 129 -5.02 -17.55 -27.52
N ALA A 130 -4.45 -17.38 -28.73
CA ALA A 130 -3.51 -16.32 -29.10
C ALA A 130 -3.92 -14.88 -28.70
N SER A 131 -5.17 -14.64 -28.31
CA SER A 131 -5.69 -13.34 -27.85
C SER A 131 -5.09 -12.84 -26.52
N ILE A 132 -4.67 -13.73 -25.60
CA ILE A 132 -4.13 -13.30 -24.29
C ILE A 132 -2.71 -12.71 -24.41
N PHE A 133 -1.91 -13.14 -25.39
CA PHE A 133 -0.52 -12.69 -25.56
C PHE A 133 -0.40 -11.19 -25.80
N LYS A 134 -1.35 -10.60 -26.52
CA LYS A 134 -1.41 -9.13 -26.74
C LYS A 134 -1.76 -8.34 -25.47
N LEU A 135 -2.07 -9.04 -24.38
CA LEU A 135 -2.50 -8.49 -23.10
C LEU A 135 -1.52 -8.84 -21.96
N VAL A 136 -0.43 -9.55 -22.26
CA VAL A 136 0.62 -9.98 -21.33
C VAL A 136 1.87 -9.15 -21.60
N TYR A 137 2.49 -8.64 -20.54
CA TYR A 137 3.68 -7.81 -20.62
C TYR A 137 4.74 -8.30 -19.63
N THR A 138 5.95 -8.53 -20.13
CA THR A 138 7.14 -8.87 -19.37
C THR A 138 8.22 -7.82 -19.59
N LYS A 139 9.34 -7.90 -18.86
CA LYS A 139 10.43 -6.92 -18.96
C LYS A 139 11.04 -6.83 -20.37
N THR A 140 10.86 -7.83 -21.23
CA THR A 140 11.34 -7.81 -22.61
C THR A 140 10.46 -6.97 -23.54
N ASN A 141 9.20 -6.70 -23.16
CA ASN A 141 8.33 -5.81 -23.91
C ASN A 141 8.70 -4.34 -23.65
N SER A 142 8.90 -3.56 -24.72
CA SER A 142 9.16 -2.11 -24.62
C SER A 142 8.07 -1.32 -23.90
N SER A 143 6.82 -1.82 -23.91
CA SER A 143 5.66 -1.22 -23.23
C SER A 143 5.55 -1.56 -21.75
N TYR A 144 6.37 -2.46 -21.21
CA TYR A 144 6.25 -2.93 -19.83
C TYR A 144 6.33 -1.81 -18.80
N SER A 145 7.35 -0.95 -18.92
CA SER A 145 7.58 0.15 -17.97
C SER A 145 6.45 1.18 -18.00
N SER A 146 5.95 1.54 -19.18
CA SER A 146 4.86 2.51 -19.31
C SER A 146 3.55 1.94 -18.78
N ILE A 147 3.25 0.67 -19.01
CA ILE A 147 2.06 0.00 -18.48
C ILE A 147 2.12 -0.12 -16.96
N LEU A 148 3.28 -0.50 -16.42
CA LEU A 148 3.45 -0.57 -14.98
C LEU A 148 3.25 0.80 -14.33
N LYS A 149 3.83 1.87 -14.87
CA LYS A 149 3.78 3.21 -14.28
C LYS A 149 2.46 3.95 -14.53
N TYR A 150 1.67 3.56 -15.54
CA TYR A 150 0.49 4.32 -16.01
C TYR A 150 -0.51 4.69 -14.90
N SER A 151 -0.73 3.79 -13.93
CA SER A 151 -1.66 3.99 -12.82
C SER A 151 -0.98 3.92 -11.45
N VAL A 152 0.32 4.26 -11.38
CA VAL A 152 1.02 4.40 -10.09
C VAL A 152 0.77 5.82 -9.57
N HIS A 153 -0.01 5.93 -8.49
CA HIS A 153 -0.35 7.23 -7.90
C HIS A 153 0.57 7.66 -6.77
N ASN A 154 1.20 6.70 -6.05
CA ASN A 154 2.21 7.01 -5.04
C ASN A 154 3.61 6.73 -5.58
N HIS A 155 4.35 7.80 -5.90
CA HIS A 155 5.65 7.71 -6.57
C HIS A 155 6.77 7.23 -5.64
N ARG A 156 6.51 7.17 -4.32
CA ARG A 156 7.37 6.49 -3.34
C ARG A 156 7.62 5.03 -3.71
N PHE A 157 6.72 4.43 -4.50
CA PHE A 157 6.79 3.06 -5.00
C PHE A 157 7.08 2.97 -6.51
N ALA A 158 7.51 4.07 -7.13
CA ALA A 158 7.88 4.14 -8.55
C ALA A 158 9.40 4.19 -8.76
N THR A 159 10.19 3.91 -7.73
CA THR A 159 11.66 4.00 -7.77
C THR A 159 12.30 2.86 -8.55
N LYS A 160 13.58 3.01 -8.92
CA LYS A 160 14.38 1.95 -9.55
C LYS A 160 14.51 0.71 -8.65
N THR A 161 14.66 0.92 -7.34
CA THR A 161 14.86 -0.13 -6.33
C THR A 161 13.56 -0.86 -5.95
N THR A 162 12.39 -0.28 -6.23
CA THR A 162 11.10 -0.92 -5.92
C THR A 162 10.97 -2.26 -6.69
N PRO A 163 10.63 -3.38 -6.04
CA PRO A 163 10.41 -4.65 -6.73
C PRO A 163 9.38 -4.54 -7.86
N LYS A 164 9.64 -5.23 -8.97
CA LYS A 164 8.83 -5.19 -10.19
C LYS A 164 8.20 -6.56 -10.46
N PRO A 165 6.97 -6.64 -10.99
CA PRO A 165 6.37 -7.93 -11.33
C PRO A 165 7.22 -8.68 -12.38
N LEU A 166 7.07 -10.00 -12.42
CA LEU A 166 7.57 -10.80 -13.55
C LEU A 166 6.70 -10.55 -14.78
N VAL A 167 5.38 -10.58 -14.58
CA VAL A 167 4.39 -10.44 -15.65
C VAL A 167 3.26 -9.51 -15.23
N ILE A 168 2.80 -8.68 -16.16
CA ILE A 168 1.57 -7.89 -16.05
C ILE A 168 0.56 -8.44 -17.06
N VAL A 169 -0.64 -8.78 -16.59
CA VAL A 169 -1.75 -9.25 -17.43
C VAL A 169 -2.87 -8.21 -17.40
N THR A 170 -3.32 -7.75 -18.58
CA THR A 170 -4.40 -6.76 -18.75
C THR A 170 -5.68 -7.42 -19.30
N PRO A 171 -6.43 -8.19 -18.49
CA PRO A 171 -7.54 -9.00 -18.96
C PRO A 171 -8.67 -8.18 -19.62
N ARG A 172 -9.33 -8.79 -20.60
CA ARG A 172 -10.57 -8.30 -21.23
C ARG A 172 -11.77 -9.23 -21.00
N HIS A 173 -11.51 -10.48 -20.61
CA HIS A 173 -12.51 -11.51 -20.35
C HIS A 173 -12.23 -12.17 -19.00
N ALA A 174 -13.28 -12.72 -18.38
CA ALA A 174 -13.15 -13.45 -17.12
C ALA A 174 -12.18 -14.63 -17.23
N SER A 175 -12.17 -15.31 -18.39
CA SER A 175 -11.26 -16.43 -18.69
C SER A 175 -9.77 -16.06 -18.60
N HIS A 176 -9.41 -14.80 -18.89
CA HIS A 176 -8.01 -14.35 -18.78
C HIS A 176 -7.61 -14.27 -17.30
N VAL A 177 -8.52 -13.83 -16.43
CA VAL A 177 -8.30 -13.79 -14.98
C VAL A 177 -8.24 -15.20 -14.40
N GLN A 178 -9.14 -16.09 -14.82
CA GLN A 178 -9.14 -17.49 -14.43
C GLN A 178 -7.81 -18.18 -14.78
N ALA A 179 -7.35 -18.03 -16.03
CA ALA A 179 -6.08 -18.58 -16.49
C ALA A 179 -4.90 -18.06 -15.65
N THR A 180 -4.83 -16.75 -15.41
CA THR A 180 -3.77 -16.16 -14.57
C THR A 180 -3.76 -16.72 -13.15
N ILE A 181 -4.93 -16.88 -12.51
CA ILE A 181 -5.04 -17.47 -11.18
C ILE A 181 -4.57 -18.92 -11.16
N ILE A 182 -5.03 -19.73 -12.13
CA ILE A 182 -4.67 -21.14 -12.24
C ILE A 182 -3.17 -21.30 -12.43
N CYS A 183 -2.58 -20.55 -13.36
CA CYS A 183 -1.14 -20.63 -13.66
C CYS A 183 -0.28 -20.08 -12.51
N ALA A 184 -0.64 -18.94 -11.91
CA ALA A 184 0.10 -18.41 -10.78
C ALA A 184 0.10 -19.39 -9.61
N ARG A 185 -1.03 -20.06 -9.34
CA ARG A 185 -1.11 -21.10 -8.31
C ARG A 185 -0.24 -22.30 -8.64
N ARG A 186 -0.23 -22.76 -9.89
CA ARG A 186 0.58 -23.89 -10.35
C ARG A 186 2.08 -23.64 -10.20
N HIS A 187 2.53 -22.41 -10.44
CA HIS A 187 3.95 -22.03 -10.43
C HIS A 187 4.37 -21.24 -9.18
N GLY A 188 3.54 -21.22 -8.12
CA GLY A 188 3.89 -20.60 -6.84
C GLY A 188 4.05 -19.07 -6.88
N LEU A 189 3.53 -18.40 -7.90
CA LEU A 189 3.61 -16.94 -8.05
C LEU A 189 2.52 -16.24 -7.27
N GLN A 190 2.88 -15.16 -6.57
CA GLN A 190 1.89 -14.32 -5.89
C GLN A 190 1.16 -13.43 -6.89
N ILE A 191 -0.11 -13.15 -6.64
CA ILE A 191 -0.90 -12.21 -7.44
C ILE A 191 -1.06 -10.89 -6.69
N ARG A 192 -0.88 -9.78 -7.41
CA ARG A 192 -1.39 -8.46 -7.04
C ARG A 192 -2.46 -8.06 -8.03
N THR A 193 -3.61 -7.60 -7.55
CA THR A 193 -4.69 -7.10 -8.40
C THR A 193 -4.69 -5.58 -8.38
N ARG A 194 -4.63 -4.97 -9.56
CA ARG A 194 -4.69 -3.51 -9.73
C ARG A 194 -5.93 -3.11 -10.50
N SER A 195 -6.60 -2.07 -10.01
CA SER A 195 -7.77 -1.45 -10.64
C SER A 195 -7.45 -0.01 -11.04
N GLY A 196 -7.45 0.90 -10.07
CA GLY A 196 -7.02 2.30 -10.26
C GLY A 196 -5.62 2.61 -9.73
N GLY A 197 -4.99 1.70 -8.97
CA GLY A 197 -3.62 1.87 -8.47
C GLY A 197 -3.41 2.93 -7.38
N HIS A 198 -4.47 3.24 -6.62
CA HIS A 198 -4.47 4.19 -5.49
C HIS A 198 -4.10 3.55 -4.13
N ASP A 199 -3.49 2.37 -4.11
CA ASP A 199 -3.07 1.76 -2.84
C ASP A 199 -1.96 2.61 -2.19
N PHE A 200 -2.23 3.11 -0.97
CA PHE A 200 -1.34 4.04 -0.27
C PHE A 200 0.05 3.47 0.05
N GLU A 201 0.17 2.15 0.05
CA GLU A 201 1.41 1.41 0.31
C GLU A 201 1.88 0.63 -0.94
N GLY A 202 1.33 0.96 -2.12
CA GLY A 202 1.74 0.40 -3.41
C GLY A 202 1.44 -1.09 -3.59
N ILE A 203 0.70 -1.74 -2.69
CA ILE A 203 0.56 -3.20 -2.63
C ILE A 203 -0.12 -3.78 -3.87
N SER A 204 -0.94 -2.99 -4.56
CA SER A 204 -1.57 -3.42 -5.82
C SER A 204 -0.58 -3.65 -6.98
N TYR A 205 0.68 -3.20 -6.86
CA TYR A 205 1.71 -3.33 -7.90
C TYR A 205 3.13 -3.61 -7.38
N THR A 206 3.31 -3.83 -6.07
CA THR A 206 4.60 -4.21 -5.47
C THR A 206 4.46 -5.48 -4.61
N SER A 207 5.53 -6.27 -4.55
CA SER A 207 5.67 -7.39 -3.62
C SER A 207 7.14 -7.68 -3.34
N ARG A 208 7.44 -8.24 -2.17
CA ARG A 208 8.78 -8.71 -1.79
C ARG A 208 9.10 -10.12 -2.27
N VAL A 209 8.14 -10.83 -2.86
CA VAL A 209 8.31 -12.17 -3.46
C VAL A 209 7.99 -12.12 -4.96
N PRO A 210 8.45 -13.09 -5.78
CA PRO A 210 8.09 -13.16 -7.19
C PRO A 210 6.57 -13.12 -7.39
N PHE A 211 6.12 -12.23 -8.26
CA PHE A 211 4.70 -11.92 -8.39
C PHE A 211 4.30 -11.49 -9.79
N VAL A 212 3.00 -11.61 -10.04
CA VAL A 212 2.32 -11.16 -11.25
C VAL A 212 1.24 -10.15 -10.91
N VAL A 213 1.07 -9.15 -11.77
CA VAL A 213 0.00 -8.15 -11.63
C VAL A 213 -1.14 -8.48 -12.58
N ILE A 214 -2.35 -8.62 -12.04
CA ILE A 214 -3.59 -8.57 -12.81
C ILE A 214 -4.07 -7.12 -12.83
N ASP A 215 -3.86 -6.43 -13.94
CA ASP A 215 -4.27 -5.04 -14.13
C ASP A 215 -5.61 -4.96 -14.87
N LEU A 216 -6.67 -4.69 -14.13
CA LEU A 216 -8.05 -4.65 -14.62
C LEU A 216 -8.36 -3.42 -15.47
N ILE A 217 -7.39 -2.57 -15.83
CA ILE A 217 -7.60 -1.35 -16.63
C ILE A 217 -8.44 -1.54 -17.91
N LYS A 218 -8.41 -2.72 -18.53
CA LYS A 218 -9.20 -3.05 -19.73
C LYS A 218 -10.58 -3.66 -19.43
N TYR A 219 -10.89 -3.97 -18.17
CA TYR A 219 -12.13 -4.56 -17.67
C TYR A 219 -12.95 -3.47 -16.93
N ARG A 220 -13.49 -2.50 -17.69
CA ARG A 220 -14.07 -1.24 -17.17
C ARG A 220 -15.42 -0.83 -17.79
N LYS A 221 -16.18 -1.78 -18.33
CA LYS A 221 -17.54 -1.53 -18.82
C LYS A 221 -18.46 -1.08 -17.68
N ILE A 222 -19.34 -0.11 -17.96
CA ILE A 222 -20.37 0.37 -17.04
C ILE A 222 -21.71 0.34 -17.77
N GLU A 223 -22.70 -0.32 -17.18
CA GLU A 223 -24.05 -0.46 -17.73
C GLU A 223 -25.06 0.03 -16.69
N VAL A 224 -25.73 1.14 -16.99
CA VAL A 224 -26.69 1.81 -16.09
C VAL A 224 -28.12 1.48 -16.53
N ASP A 225 -28.90 0.96 -15.58
CA ASP A 225 -30.34 0.67 -15.71
C ASP A 225 -31.11 1.67 -14.82
N ILE A 226 -31.71 2.68 -15.46
CA ILE A 226 -32.43 3.77 -14.78
C ILE A 226 -33.76 3.30 -14.19
N GLU A 227 -34.42 2.33 -14.81
CA GLU A 227 -35.73 1.81 -14.38
C GLU A 227 -35.55 1.05 -13.07
N LYS A 228 -34.54 0.18 -13.01
CA LYS A 228 -34.20 -0.58 -11.79
C LYS A 228 -33.38 0.22 -10.80
N ARG A 229 -32.89 1.41 -11.18
CA ARG A 229 -31.92 2.22 -10.42
C ARG A 229 -30.72 1.39 -9.99
N THR A 230 -30.14 0.65 -10.93
CA THR A 230 -28.93 -0.14 -10.69
C THR A 230 -27.89 0.10 -11.78
N ALA A 231 -26.63 -0.24 -11.50
CA ALA A 231 -25.62 -0.32 -12.54
C ALA A 231 -24.69 -1.52 -12.34
N TRP A 232 -24.31 -2.17 -13.42
CA TRP A 232 -23.16 -3.08 -13.42
C TRP A 232 -21.90 -2.30 -13.75
N VAL A 233 -20.90 -2.38 -12.87
CA VAL A 233 -19.67 -1.60 -12.92
C VAL A 233 -18.50 -2.56 -12.84
N GLN A 234 -17.78 -2.76 -13.95
CA GLN A 234 -16.60 -3.62 -13.94
C GLN A 234 -15.49 -3.01 -13.06
N ALA A 235 -14.74 -3.87 -12.38
CA ALA A 235 -13.81 -3.50 -11.30
C ALA A 235 -12.63 -2.64 -11.76
N GLY A 236 -12.32 -2.61 -13.06
CA GLY A 236 -11.33 -1.71 -13.64
C GLY A 236 -11.82 -0.30 -13.92
N ALA A 237 -13.13 -0.03 -13.82
CA ALA A 237 -13.64 1.32 -13.95
C ALA A 237 -13.22 2.21 -12.78
N THR A 238 -13.12 3.52 -13.03
CA THR A 238 -12.90 4.51 -11.98
C THR A 238 -14.21 5.11 -11.48
N ILE A 239 -14.17 5.73 -10.31
CA ILE A 239 -15.30 6.44 -9.73
C ILE A 239 -15.78 7.57 -10.66
N GLY A 240 -14.85 8.31 -11.28
CA GLY A 240 -15.18 9.36 -12.23
C GLY A 240 -15.91 8.83 -13.47
N GLU A 241 -15.46 7.69 -14.02
CA GLU A 241 -16.17 7.01 -15.11
C GLU A 241 -17.60 6.59 -14.70
N LEU A 242 -17.78 6.06 -13.49
CA LEU A 242 -19.09 5.70 -12.95
C LEU A 242 -20.01 6.92 -12.84
N TYR A 243 -19.56 7.99 -12.20
CA TYR A 243 -20.34 9.22 -12.02
C TYR A 243 -20.72 9.85 -13.37
N TYR A 244 -19.79 9.88 -14.32
CA TYR A 244 -20.03 10.39 -15.66
C TYR A 244 -21.14 9.59 -16.37
N ARG A 245 -21.07 8.25 -16.32
CA ARG A 245 -22.03 7.34 -16.99
C ARG A 245 -23.42 7.38 -16.35
N ILE A 246 -23.51 7.57 -15.04
CA ILE A 246 -24.80 7.79 -14.37
C ILE A 246 -25.42 9.11 -14.85
N ASN A 247 -24.63 10.19 -14.87
CA ASN A 247 -25.08 11.52 -15.27
C ASN A 247 -25.51 11.61 -16.75
N GLU A 248 -24.95 10.78 -17.63
CA GLU A 248 -25.44 10.65 -19.02
C GLU A 248 -26.86 10.07 -19.10
N LYS A 249 -27.28 9.29 -18.10
CA LYS A 249 -28.57 8.60 -18.08
C LYS A 249 -29.62 9.28 -17.19
N SER A 250 -29.21 9.92 -16.09
CA SER A 250 -30.11 10.66 -15.21
C SER A 250 -29.37 11.75 -14.44
N LYS A 251 -30.03 12.91 -14.29
CA LYS A 251 -29.53 14.04 -13.48
C LYS A 251 -29.90 13.93 -12.00
N THR A 252 -30.80 13.01 -11.65
CA THR A 252 -31.37 12.85 -10.30
C THR A 252 -31.01 11.50 -9.67
N LEU A 253 -30.11 10.75 -10.31
CA LEU A 253 -29.50 9.55 -9.75
C LEU A 253 -28.01 9.79 -9.51
N ALA A 254 -27.50 9.21 -8.43
CA ALA A 254 -26.11 9.28 -8.00
C ALA A 254 -25.65 7.94 -7.43
N PHE A 255 -24.39 7.88 -7.02
CA PHE A 255 -23.85 6.75 -6.26
C PHE A 255 -22.92 7.27 -5.15
N PRO A 256 -23.06 6.80 -3.88
CA PRO A 256 -22.25 7.29 -2.77
C PRO A 256 -20.85 6.65 -2.75
N ALA A 257 -19.87 7.29 -3.41
CA ALA A 257 -18.47 6.87 -3.38
C ALA A 257 -17.52 8.06 -3.16
N GLY A 258 -16.22 7.86 -3.37
CA GLY A 258 -15.17 8.85 -3.20
C GLY A 258 -15.23 10.08 -4.12
N VAL A 259 -14.40 11.07 -3.78
CA VAL A 259 -14.26 12.33 -4.54
C VAL A 259 -13.22 12.20 -5.64
N CYS A 260 -12.12 11.48 -5.40
CA CYS A 260 -11.01 11.34 -6.35
C CYS A 260 -11.43 10.52 -7.59
N PRO A 261 -11.50 11.12 -8.79
CA PRO A 261 -12.14 10.48 -9.95
C PRO A 261 -11.33 9.31 -10.53
N SER A 262 -10.01 9.30 -10.37
CA SER A 262 -9.13 8.23 -10.87
C SER A 262 -9.06 7.00 -9.96
N VAL A 263 -9.67 7.04 -8.77
CA VAL A 263 -9.74 5.88 -7.88
C VAL A 263 -10.56 4.78 -8.54
N GLY A 264 -10.00 3.57 -8.56
CA GLY A 264 -10.63 2.40 -9.16
C GLY A 264 -11.65 1.74 -8.23
N VAL A 265 -12.83 1.41 -8.76
CA VAL A 265 -13.96 0.86 -7.98
C VAL A 265 -13.66 -0.51 -7.39
N GLY A 266 -12.79 -1.30 -8.02
CA GLY A 266 -12.38 -2.62 -7.53
C GLY A 266 -11.76 -2.56 -6.13
N GLY A 267 -10.80 -1.67 -5.92
CA GLY A 267 -10.19 -1.44 -4.60
C GLY A 267 -11.13 -0.69 -3.66
N HIS A 268 -11.66 0.44 -4.13
CA HIS A 268 -12.44 1.38 -3.34
C HIS A 268 -13.66 0.74 -2.66
N PHE A 269 -14.51 0.08 -3.45
CA PHE A 269 -15.74 -0.56 -2.93
C PHE A 269 -15.40 -1.71 -2.00
N SER A 270 -14.33 -2.44 -2.31
CA SER A 270 -13.95 -3.61 -1.52
C SER A 270 -13.44 -3.28 -0.11
N GLY A 271 -13.01 -2.04 0.10
CA GLY A 271 -12.62 -1.51 1.42
C GLY A 271 -13.68 -0.61 2.06
N GLY A 272 -14.90 -0.52 1.50
CA GLY A 272 -15.96 0.37 1.96
C GLY A 272 -16.25 1.47 0.93
N GLY A 273 -15.48 2.54 0.97
CA GLY A 273 -15.58 3.68 0.07
C GLY A 273 -16.56 4.74 0.58
N TYR A 274 -16.06 5.95 0.85
CA TYR A 274 -16.86 7.05 1.38
C TYR A 274 -16.69 8.34 0.57
N GLY A 275 -17.65 9.25 0.68
CA GLY A 275 -17.58 10.61 0.14
C GLY A 275 -18.74 11.47 0.64
N PHE A 276 -19.07 12.56 -0.07
CA PHE A 276 -20.03 13.57 0.40
C PHE A 276 -21.48 13.08 0.58
N LEU A 277 -21.80 11.89 0.09
CA LEU A 277 -23.11 11.26 0.27
C LEU A 277 -23.17 10.32 1.50
N ILE A 278 -22.07 10.17 2.25
CA ILE A 278 -21.95 9.17 3.32
C ILE A 278 -22.99 9.36 4.43
N ARG A 279 -23.30 10.60 4.80
CA ARG A 279 -24.22 10.90 5.90
C ARG A 279 -25.69 10.63 5.55
N LYS A 280 -26.04 10.60 4.26
CA LYS A 280 -27.41 10.26 3.81
C LYS A 280 -27.56 8.80 3.37
N TYR A 281 -26.54 8.26 2.71
CA TYR A 281 -26.64 6.96 2.03
C TYR A 281 -25.63 5.90 2.48
N GLY A 282 -24.73 6.23 3.41
CA GLY A 282 -23.66 5.33 3.84
C GLY A 282 -22.54 5.19 2.82
N LEU A 283 -21.80 4.09 2.92
CA LEU A 283 -20.65 3.78 2.06
C LEU A 283 -21.08 3.30 0.67
N ALA A 284 -20.13 3.30 -0.27
CA ALA A 284 -20.31 2.63 -1.55
C ALA A 284 -20.66 1.15 -1.33
N ALA A 285 -19.95 0.49 -0.41
CA ALA A 285 -20.18 -0.91 -0.05
C ALA A 285 -21.58 -1.20 0.53
N ASP A 286 -22.18 -0.24 1.24
CA ASP A 286 -23.56 -0.35 1.77
C ASP A 286 -24.60 -0.39 0.64
N ASN A 287 -24.23 0.08 -0.55
CA ASN A 287 -25.11 0.22 -1.72
C ASN A 287 -24.81 -0.81 -2.83
N ILE A 288 -24.10 -1.90 -2.51
CA ILE A 288 -23.81 -3.01 -3.43
C ILE A 288 -24.82 -4.14 -3.21
N VAL A 289 -25.44 -4.59 -4.30
CA VAL A 289 -26.50 -5.61 -4.28
C VAL A 289 -26.08 -6.95 -4.88
N ASP A 290 -25.03 -6.97 -5.71
CA ASP A 290 -24.43 -8.18 -6.30
C ASP A 290 -22.97 -7.91 -6.72
N ALA A 291 -22.22 -8.95 -7.05
CA ALA A 291 -20.85 -8.85 -7.54
C ALA A 291 -20.48 -10.09 -8.38
N HIS A 292 -19.57 -9.91 -9.34
CA HIS A 292 -18.88 -11.02 -10.00
C HIS A 292 -17.44 -11.10 -9.50
N MET A 293 -16.96 -12.29 -9.13
CA MET A 293 -15.57 -12.51 -8.73
C MET A 293 -15.03 -13.87 -9.16
N ILE A 294 -13.71 -13.98 -9.27
CA ILE A 294 -13.00 -15.26 -9.44
C ILE A 294 -12.37 -15.67 -8.12
N ASP A 295 -12.66 -16.89 -7.67
CA ASP A 295 -12.10 -17.48 -6.45
C ASP A 295 -10.75 -18.18 -6.68
N VAL A 296 -10.20 -18.79 -5.62
CA VAL A 296 -8.89 -19.44 -5.66
C VAL A 296 -8.86 -20.66 -6.58
N LYS A 297 -10.02 -21.26 -6.87
CA LYS A 297 -10.20 -22.40 -7.76
C LYS A 297 -10.36 -21.97 -9.22
N GLY A 298 -10.45 -20.66 -9.50
CA GLY A 298 -10.71 -20.14 -10.83
C GLY A 298 -12.18 -20.19 -11.22
N ARG A 299 -13.12 -20.29 -10.27
CA ARG A 299 -14.56 -20.29 -10.56
C ARG A 299 -15.08 -18.85 -10.61
N LEU A 300 -15.94 -18.56 -11.59
CA LEU A 300 -16.70 -17.30 -11.64
C LEU A 300 -17.93 -17.41 -10.75
N LEU A 301 -18.05 -16.51 -9.79
CA LEU A 301 -19.11 -16.48 -8.79
C LEU A 301 -19.86 -15.16 -8.87
N ASP A 302 -21.19 -15.24 -8.96
CA ASP A 302 -22.10 -14.15 -8.58
C ASP A 302 -22.40 -14.20 -7.07
N ARG A 303 -23.24 -13.28 -6.55
CA ARG A 303 -23.64 -13.29 -5.13
C ARG A 303 -24.20 -14.64 -4.69
N LYS A 304 -25.08 -15.22 -5.51
CA LYS A 304 -25.74 -16.49 -5.20
C LYS A 304 -24.72 -17.62 -5.09
N ALA A 305 -23.79 -17.71 -6.03
CA ALA A 305 -22.77 -18.76 -6.07
C ALA A 305 -21.66 -18.57 -5.01
N MET A 306 -21.32 -17.34 -4.64
CA MET A 306 -20.33 -17.07 -3.59
C MET A 306 -20.90 -17.25 -2.17
N GLY A 307 -22.22 -17.08 -2.01
CA GLY A 307 -22.90 -17.10 -0.73
C GLY A 307 -22.71 -15.81 0.07
N GLU A 308 -23.58 -15.61 1.05
CA GLU A 308 -23.68 -14.34 1.79
C GLU A 308 -22.43 -14.01 2.61
N ASP A 309 -21.71 -15.01 3.12
CA ASP A 309 -20.48 -14.77 3.89
C ASP A 309 -19.37 -14.14 3.05
N LEU A 310 -19.14 -14.66 1.84
CA LEU A 310 -18.14 -14.10 0.93
C LEU A 310 -18.62 -12.76 0.36
N PHE A 311 -19.91 -12.65 0.03
CA PHE A 311 -20.51 -11.39 -0.40
C PHE A 311 -20.42 -10.29 0.67
N TRP A 312 -20.57 -10.64 1.95
CA TRP A 312 -20.31 -9.74 3.08
C TRP A 312 -18.83 -9.36 3.13
N ALA A 313 -17.92 -10.34 3.08
CA ALA A 313 -16.48 -10.10 3.23
C ALA A 313 -15.89 -9.18 2.16
N ILE A 314 -16.33 -9.29 0.91
CA ILE A 314 -15.82 -8.44 -0.17
C ILE A 314 -16.33 -6.99 -0.08
N ARG A 315 -17.38 -6.69 0.67
CA ARG A 315 -17.97 -5.35 0.83
C ARG A 315 -17.39 -4.59 2.02
N GLY A 316 -16.06 -4.57 2.14
CA GLY A 316 -15.36 -3.82 3.18
C GLY A 316 -14.08 -4.49 3.70
N GLY A 317 -13.93 -5.80 3.54
CA GLY A 317 -12.80 -6.57 4.08
C GLY A 317 -11.50 -6.50 3.26
N GLY A 318 -11.46 -5.73 2.18
CA GLY A 318 -10.37 -5.68 1.22
C GLY A 318 -10.38 -6.88 0.27
N GLY A 319 -10.89 -6.67 -0.94
CA GLY A 319 -11.20 -7.74 -1.90
C GLY A 319 -10.01 -8.63 -2.27
N ALA A 320 -8.80 -8.07 -2.27
CA ALA A 320 -7.57 -8.79 -2.55
C ALA A 320 -7.23 -9.90 -1.55
N SER A 321 -7.93 -10.00 -0.41
CA SER A 321 -7.80 -11.11 0.53
C SER A 321 -8.63 -12.34 0.12
N PHE A 322 -9.61 -12.19 -0.78
CA PHE A 322 -10.62 -13.24 -1.02
C PHE A 322 -10.67 -13.72 -2.47
N GLY A 323 -10.22 -12.92 -3.43
CA GLY A 323 -10.22 -13.27 -4.84
C GLY A 323 -9.98 -12.09 -5.76
N VAL A 324 -10.35 -12.25 -7.02
CA VAL A 324 -10.31 -11.16 -8.02
C VAL A 324 -11.73 -10.76 -8.38
N ILE A 325 -12.13 -9.59 -7.88
CA ILE A 325 -13.45 -9.01 -8.19
C ILE A 325 -13.43 -8.48 -9.61
N LEU A 326 -14.42 -8.87 -10.41
CA LEU A 326 -14.57 -8.49 -11.81
C LEU A 326 -15.59 -7.39 -12.02
N ALA A 327 -16.69 -7.40 -11.26
CA ALA A 327 -17.73 -6.39 -11.39
C ALA A 327 -18.56 -6.27 -10.11
N TRP A 328 -19.18 -5.10 -9.94
CA TRP A 328 -20.13 -4.80 -8.88
C TRP A 328 -21.47 -4.46 -9.50
N LYS A 329 -22.57 -4.96 -8.91
CA LYS A 329 -23.90 -4.43 -9.16
C LYS A 329 -24.24 -3.46 -8.03
N VAL A 330 -24.36 -2.20 -8.38
CA VAL A 330 -24.64 -1.12 -7.43
C VAL A 330 -26.09 -0.70 -7.51
N LYS A 331 -26.65 -0.28 -6.36
CA LYS A 331 -27.94 0.42 -6.26
C LYS A 331 -27.68 1.92 -6.33
N LEU A 332 -28.32 2.59 -7.28
CA LEU A 332 -28.23 4.04 -7.44
C LEU A 332 -29.18 4.72 -6.46
N VAL A 333 -28.76 5.87 -5.96
CA VAL A 333 -29.50 6.66 -4.96
C VAL A 333 -30.06 7.91 -5.62
N SER A 334 -31.17 8.43 -5.08
CA SER A 334 -31.78 9.65 -5.58
C SER A 334 -31.04 10.89 -5.07
N VAL A 335 -30.91 11.90 -5.92
CA VAL A 335 -30.42 13.23 -5.54
C VAL A 335 -31.36 14.28 -6.15
N PRO A 336 -31.55 15.44 -5.50
CA PRO A 336 -32.33 16.51 -6.09
C PRO A 336 -31.65 17.00 -7.38
N SER A 337 -32.44 17.61 -8.27
CA SER A 337 -31.90 18.24 -9.49
C SER A 337 -30.95 19.39 -9.19
N THR A 338 -31.13 20.03 -8.04
CA THR A 338 -30.32 21.13 -7.54
C THR A 338 -29.74 20.75 -6.18
N VAL A 339 -28.42 20.86 -6.05
CA VAL A 339 -27.67 20.77 -4.80
C VAL A 339 -26.97 22.10 -4.56
N THR A 340 -26.63 22.39 -3.31
CA THR A 340 -25.85 23.58 -2.96
C THR A 340 -24.49 23.18 -2.43
N VAL A 341 -23.42 23.79 -2.93
CA VAL A 341 -22.06 23.61 -2.43
C VAL A 341 -21.54 24.90 -1.81
N PHE A 342 -20.61 24.80 -0.86
CA PHE A 342 -19.84 25.95 -0.41
C PHE A 342 -18.39 25.58 -0.10
N ARG A 343 -17.52 26.60 -0.08
CA ARG A 343 -16.12 26.47 0.33
C ARG A 343 -15.68 27.73 1.09
N VAL A 344 -15.59 27.62 2.41
CA VAL A 344 -15.17 28.73 3.29
C VAL A 344 -13.76 28.46 3.80
N LYS A 345 -12.86 29.45 3.61
CA LYS A 345 -11.46 29.38 4.07
C LYS A 345 -11.24 30.34 5.23
N ARG A 346 -10.53 29.88 6.26
CA ARG A 346 -10.13 30.68 7.42
C ARG A 346 -8.72 30.32 7.83
N THR A 347 -7.86 31.31 8.05
CA THR A 347 -6.54 31.10 8.64
C THR A 347 -6.60 31.17 10.17
N LEU A 348 -5.53 30.80 10.87
CA LEU A 348 -5.47 30.91 12.33
C LEU A 348 -5.76 32.33 12.82
N GLU A 349 -5.27 33.35 12.11
CA GLU A 349 -5.49 34.77 12.42
C GLU A 349 -6.96 35.19 12.20
N GLN A 350 -7.74 34.39 11.47
CA GLN A 350 -9.16 34.58 11.22
C GLN A 350 -10.02 33.67 12.11
N ASN A 351 -9.55 33.35 13.32
CA ASN A 351 -10.22 32.51 14.31
C ASN A 351 -10.54 31.08 13.83
N ALA A 352 -9.74 30.50 12.95
CA ALA A 352 -9.95 29.12 12.48
C ALA A 352 -10.02 28.10 13.63
N THR A 353 -9.20 28.22 14.68
CA THR A 353 -9.22 27.32 15.84
C THR A 353 -10.61 27.25 16.48
N LYS A 354 -11.26 28.39 16.72
CA LYS A 354 -12.61 28.43 17.31
C LYS A 354 -13.67 27.82 16.39
N LEU A 355 -13.55 28.02 15.08
CA LEU A 355 -14.45 27.40 14.10
C LEU A 355 -14.27 25.89 14.02
N ILE A 356 -13.05 25.38 14.16
CA ILE A 356 -12.78 23.95 14.21
C ILE A 356 -13.38 23.34 15.48
N LEU A 357 -13.21 23.98 16.64
CA LEU A 357 -13.85 23.56 17.89
C LEU A 357 -15.37 23.44 17.73
N LYS A 358 -16.01 24.44 17.12
CA LYS A 358 -17.45 24.39 16.85
C LYS A 358 -17.81 23.30 15.84
N TRP A 359 -17.06 23.17 14.75
CA TRP A 359 -17.27 22.14 13.72
C TRP A 359 -17.28 20.73 14.31
N GLN A 360 -16.36 20.41 15.22
CA GLN A 360 -16.28 19.11 15.90
C GLN A 360 -17.55 18.75 16.68
N LEU A 361 -18.33 19.75 17.12
CA LEU A 361 -19.56 19.55 17.89
C LEU A 361 -20.81 19.40 17.00
N VAL A 362 -20.79 19.96 15.78
CA VAL A 362 -21.98 20.11 14.93
C VAL A 362 -21.94 19.22 13.69
N ALA A 363 -20.77 18.96 13.11
CA ALA A 363 -20.66 18.39 11.77
C ALA A 363 -21.21 16.95 11.66
N SER A 364 -21.14 16.17 12.73
CA SER A 364 -21.73 14.82 12.77
C SER A 364 -23.24 14.82 13.09
N LYS A 365 -23.77 15.90 13.66
CA LYS A 365 -25.14 15.98 14.18
C LYS A 365 -26.09 16.82 13.33
N ILE A 366 -25.54 17.69 12.47
CA ILE A 366 -26.32 18.50 11.53
C ILE A 366 -27.15 17.60 10.60
N HIS A 367 -28.20 18.14 9.97
CA HIS A 367 -29.09 17.40 9.07
C HIS A 367 -28.33 16.49 8.09
N GLU A 368 -28.80 15.26 7.85
CA GLU A 368 -28.11 14.23 7.05
C GLU A 368 -27.85 14.61 5.58
N ASP A 369 -28.63 15.58 5.07
CA ASP A 369 -28.49 16.11 3.71
C ASP A 369 -27.24 16.96 3.48
N ILE A 370 -26.57 17.43 4.54
CA ILE A 370 -25.32 18.18 4.43
C ILE A 370 -24.14 17.36 4.96
N THR A 371 -23.03 17.38 4.21
CA THR A 371 -21.73 16.88 4.68
C THR A 371 -20.73 18.03 4.61
N ILE A 372 -20.20 18.45 5.76
CA ILE A 372 -19.21 19.54 5.87
C ILE A 372 -17.83 18.95 6.16
N ASN A 373 -17.04 18.73 5.11
CA ASN A 373 -15.65 18.28 5.19
C ASN A 373 -14.73 19.40 5.67
N LEU A 374 -13.79 19.09 6.57
CA LEU A 374 -12.77 20.02 7.03
C LEU A 374 -11.40 19.59 6.52
N ILE A 375 -10.69 20.50 5.86
CA ILE A 375 -9.31 20.30 5.39
C ILE A 375 -8.39 21.32 6.06
N LEU A 376 -7.31 20.84 6.65
CA LEU A 376 -6.26 21.62 7.28
C LEU A 376 -4.97 21.47 6.46
N GLN A 377 -4.40 22.60 6.04
CA GLN A 377 -3.16 22.65 5.27
C GLN A 377 -2.35 23.88 5.65
N ARG A 378 -1.05 23.84 5.38
CA ARG A 378 -0.19 25.02 5.48
C ARG A 378 -0.30 25.87 4.22
N VAL A 379 -0.38 27.19 4.39
CA VAL A 379 -0.45 28.17 3.29
C VAL A 379 0.42 29.39 3.59
N ASN A 380 0.71 30.21 2.58
CA ASN A 380 1.29 31.54 2.80
C ASN A 380 0.29 32.40 3.57
N SER A 381 0.76 33.05 4.63
CA SER A 381 -0.03 34.03 5.38
C SER A 381 -0.15 35.34 4.59
N SER A 382 -0.95 36.27 5.11
CA SER A 382 -1.03 37.64 4.59
C SER A 382 0.25 38.44 4.85
N LYS A 383 1.08 38.02 5.81
CA LYS A 383 2.39 38.61 6.08
C LYS A 383 3.45 37.97 5.18
N LYS A 384 4.21 38.81 4.47
CA LYS A 384 5.19 38.35 3.49
C LYS A 384 6.25 37.47 4.15
N GLY A 385 6.38 36.23 3.67
CA GLY A 385 7.38 35.27 4.14
C GLY A 385 6.95 34.42 5.33
N GLU A 386 5.79 34.68 5.93
CA GLU A 386 5.25 33.87 7.02
C GLU A 386 4.24 32.84 6.49
N LEU A 387 4.28 31.63 7.04
CA LEU A 387 3.33 30.56 6.75
C LEU A 387 2.32 30.46 7.90
N THR A 388 1.07 30.14 7.59
CA THR A 388 0.00 29.90 8.57
C THR A 388 -0.78 28.64 8.23
N THR A 389 -1.59 28.16 9.17
CA THR A 389 -2.52 27.05 8.90
C THR A 389 -3.85 27.61 8.40
N GLN A 390 -4.37 27.02 7.33
CA GLN A 390 -5.69 27.31 6.79
C GLN A 390 -6.62 26.12 7.04
N ALA A 391 -7.79 26.42 7.62
CA ALA A 391 -8.95 25.57 7.64
C ALA A 391 -9.84 25.87 6.43
N THR A 392 -10.17 24.84 5.66
CA THR A 392 -11.14 24.91 4.57
C THR A 392 -12.34 24.04 4.92
N PHE A 393 -13.51 24.68 5.07
CA PHE A 393 -14.79 24.02 5.27
C PHE A 393 -15.48 23.89 3.91
N GLU A 394 -15.65 22.66 3.43
CA GLU A 394 -16.26 22.35 2.13
C GLU A 394 -17.51 21.53 2.35
N ALA A 395 -18.63 21.91 1.71
CA ALA A 395 -19.86 21.17 1.86
C ALA A 395 -20.55 20.87 0.55
N VAL A 396 -21.24 19.72 0.53
CA VAL A 396 -22.34 19.43 -0.39
C VAL A 396 -23.61 19.29 0.45
N PHE A 397 -24.63 20.04 0.08
CA PHE A 397 -25.98 19.96 0.64
C PHE A 397 -26.97 19.51 -0.43
N LEU A 398 -27.74 18.46 -0.13
CA LEU A 398 -28.75 17.89 -1.03
C LEU A 398 -30.06 18.68 -0.98
N GLY A 399 -29.98 19.97 -1.31
CA GLY A 399 -31.10 20.89 -1.40
C GLY A 399 -30.66 22.25 -1.92
N GLY A 400 -31.62 23.17 -2.05
CA GLY A 400 -31.38 24.55 -2.49
C GLY A 400 -30.92 25.47 -1.36
N LYS A 401 -30.44 26.66 -1.71
CA LYS A 401 -29.95 27.67 -0.77
C LYS A 401 -31.00 28.10 0.26
N ASP A 402 -32.27 28.13 -0.13
CA ASP A 402 -33.37 28.56 0.74
C ASP A 402 -33.59 27.61 1.92
N GLN A 403 -33.12 26.36 1.80
CA GLN A 403 -33.08 25.39 2.91
C GLN A 403 -31.73 25.39 3.61
N LEU A 404 -30.63 25.56 2.86
CA LEU A 404 -29.27 25.57 3.42
C LEU A 404 -29.06 26.73 4.40
N ILE A 405 -29.50 27.94 4.05
CA ILE A 405 -29.17 29.15 4.81
C ILE A 405 -29.79 29.14 6.20
N PRO A 406 -31.11 28.87 6.37
CA PRO A 406 -31.70 28.71 7.69
C PRO A 406 -31.03 27.59 8.51
N LEU A 407 -30.73 26.44 7.87
CA LEU A 407 -30.05 25.32 8.52
C LEU A 407 -28.68 25.73 9.08
N MET A 408 -27.88 26.47 8.30
CA MET A 408 -26.57 26.94 8.73
C MET A 408 -26.67 28.02 9.82
N GLN A 409 -27.66 28.90 9.76
CA GLN A 409 -27.92 29.90 10.82
C GLN A 409 -28.32 29.24 12.14
N GLU A 410 -29.08 28.15 12.09
CA GLU A 410 -29.48 27.39 13.27
C GLU A 410 -28.33 26.55 13.84
N SER A 411 -27.66 25.79 12.98
CA SER A 411 -26.74 24.72 13.41
C SER A 411 -25.29 25.16 13.52
N PHE A 412 -24.83 26.09 12.67
CA PHE A 412 -23.44 26.54 12.64
C PHE A 412 -23.30 28.01 12.20
N PRO A 413 -23.97 28.96 12.90
CA PRO A 413 -23.94 30.38 12.53
C PRO A 413 -22.54 30.99 12.58
N GLU A 414 -21.65 30.46 13.42
CA GLU A 414 -20.29 30.97 13.59
C GLU A 414 -19.45 30.89 12.31
N LEU A 415 -19.77 29.97 11.39
CA LEU A 415 -19.08 29.89 10.10
C LEU A 415 -19.29 31.17 9.26
N GLY A 416 -20.42 31.86 9.48
CA GLY A 416 -20.73 33.14 8.86
C GLY A 416 -20.89 33.04 7.34
N LEU A 417 -21.65 32.04 6.87
CA LEU A 417 -21.86 31.78 5.44
C LEU A 417 -22.54 32.98 4.76
N VAL A 418 -21.91 33.55 3.73
CA VAL A 418 -22.46 34.65 2.94
C VAL A 418 -22.81 34.21 1.52
N LYS A 419 -23.50 35.07 0.75
CA LYS A 419 -23.99 34.77 -0.61
C LYS A 419 -22.88 34.33 -1.57
N GLU A 420 -21.68 34.88 -1.38
CA GLU A 420 -20.51 34.65 -2.22
C GLU A 420 -19.85 33.28 -1.95
N ASP A 421 -20.16 32.65 -0.82
CA ASP A 421 -19.52 31.39 -0.40
C ASP A 421 -20.16 30.15 -1.01
N TYR A 422 -21.42 30.23 -1.46
CA TYR A 422 -22.21 29.09 -1.92
C TYR A 422 -22.72 29.22 -3.35
N THR A 423 -22.98 28.07 -3.98
CA THR A 423 -23.49 28.01 -5.35
C THR A 423 -24.41 26.81 -5.52
N GLU A 424 -25.55 27.03 -6.17
CA GLU A 424 -26.48 25.97 -6.58
C GLU A 424 -26.04 25.39 -7.93
N MET A 425 -26.05 24.07 -8.04
CA MET A 425 -25.64 23.33 -9.24
C MET A 425 -26.25 21.93 -9.27
N SER A 426 -26.05 21.16 -10.33
CA SER A 426 -26.42 19.75 -10.33
C SER A 426 -25.46 18.92 -9.47
N TRP A 427 -25.89 17.71 -9.06
CA TRP A 427 -25.03 16.83 -8.28
C TRP A 427 -23.70 16.51 -8.99
N ILE A 428 -23.71 16.26 -10.30
CA ILE A 428 -22.46 15.95 -11.02
C ILE A 428 -21.49 17.15 -11.07
N GLU A 429 -22.02 18.38 -11.14
CA GLU A 429 -21.21 19.59 -11.10
C GLU A 429 -20.60 19.77 -9.71
N SER A 430 -21.32 19.38 -8.65
CA SER A 430 -20.78 19.37 -7.28
C SER A 430 -19.56 18.44 -7.15
N VAL A 431 -19.57 17.29 -7.84
CA VAL A 431 -18.42 16.38 -7.89
C VAL A 431 -17.22 17.08 -8.54
N VAL A 432 -17.42 17.78 -9.65
CA VAL A 432 -16.36 18.55 -10.34
C VAL A 432 -15.84 19.67 -9.44
N PHE A 433 -16.73 20.41 -8.77
CA PHE A 433 -16.40 21.49 -7.85
C PHE A 433 -15.49 21.03 -6.70
N MET A 434 -15.71 19.82 -6.19
CA MET A 434 -14.92 19.26 -5.08
C MET A 434 -13.51 18.80 -5.49
N ILE A 435 -13.24 18.57 -6.78
CA ILE A 435 -11.92 18.16 -7.28
C ILE A 435 -10.93 19.35 -7.33
N ARG A 436 -11.41 20.59 -7.20
CA ARG A 436 -10.64 21.88 -7.20
C ARG A 436 -9.92 22.21 -8.51
N VAL A 437 -9.20 21.26 -9.11
CA VAL A 437 -8.42 21.44 -10.34
C VAL A 437 -9.21 21.12 -11.61
N ALA A 438 -10.37 20.46 -11.48
CA ALA A 438 -11.22 20.10 -12.59
C ALA A 438 -11.95 21.33 -13.14
N ARG A 439 -11.94 21.50 -14.46
CA ARG A 439 -12.61 22.61 -15.16
C ARG A 439 -13.84 22.19 -15.96
N SER A 440 -14.07 20.89 -16.09
CA SER A 440 -15.14 20.31 -16.91
C SER A 440 -15.48 18.89 -16.47
N LEU A 441 -16.66 18.42 -16.88
CA LEU A 441 -17.09 17.03 -16.66
C LEU A 441 -16.15 16.00 -17.30
N SER A 442 -15.49 16.32 -18.41
CA SER A 442 -14.53 15.43 -19.07
C SER A 442 -13.32 15.10 -18.20
N TYR A 443 -13.02 15.91 -17.17
CA TYR A 443 -11.99 15.60 -16.18
C TYR A 443 -12.29 14.28 -15.44
N LEU A 444 -13.57 13.93 -15.23
CA LEU A 444 -13.96 12.68 -14.57
C LEU A 444 -13.53 11.43 -15.34
N LEU A 445 -13.26 11.56 -16.64
CA LEU A 445 -12.80 10.46 -17.49
C LEU A 445 -11.26 10.31 -17.51
N GLN A 446 -10.53 11.22 -16.86
CA GLN A 446 -9.08 11.16 -16.78
C GLN A 446 -8.61 10.16 -15.72
N ARG A 447 -7.88 9.12 -16.13
CA ARG A 447 -7.34 8.09 -15.21
C ARG A 447 -5.99 8.48 -14.60
N ASN A 448 -5.23 9.34 -15.28
CA ASN A 448 -3.98 9.89 -14.75
C ASN A 448 -4.00 11.43 -14.88
N PRO A 449 -4.78 12.11 -14.02
CA PRO A 449 -5.05 13.53 -14.19
C PRO A 449 -3.95 14.46 -13.67
N THR A 450 -2.82 13.94 -13.16
CA THR A 450 -1.74 14.74 -12.57
C THR A 450 -0.44 14.58 -13.37
N SER A 451 0.10 15.70 -13.86
CA SER A 451 1.44 15.80 -14.45
C SER A 451 2.56 15.91 -13.41
N VAL A 452 2.23 16.12 -12.12
CA VAL A 452 3.19 16.28 -11.03
C VAL A 452 3.28 14.97 -10.25
N GLN A 453 4.37 14.25 -10.46
CA GLN A 453 4.73 13.08 -9.67
C GLN A 453 4.80 13.50 -8.20
N THR A 454 4.10 12.82 -7.31
CA THR A 454 4.10 13.20 -5.89
C THR A 454 4.30 11.96 -5.04
N ASN A 455 5.23 12.05 -4.10
CA ASN A 455 5.46 11.06 -3.05
C ASN A 455 4.57 11.40 -1.86
N TYR A 456 3.99 10.39 -1.22
CA TYR A 456 3.28 10.62 0.02
C TYR A 456 3.31 9.43 0.97
N LYS A 457 3.05 9.74 2.25
CA LYS A 457 2.70 8.79 3.31
C LYS A 457 1.39 9.26 3.93
N ALA A 458 0.57 8.29 4.27
CA ALA A 458 -0.75 8.52 4.85
C ALA A 458 -0.94 7.69 6.11
N LYS A 459 -1.81 8.17 7.00
CA LYS A 459 -2.33 7.48 8.18
C LYS A 459 -3.79 7.87 8.41
N SER A 460 -4.52 7.11 9.21
CA SER A 460 -5.89 7.47 9.56
C SER A 460 -6.24 7.15 11.01
N ASP A 461 -7.21 7.89 11.54
CA ASP A 461 -7.81 7.70 12.87
C ASP A 461 -9.31 7.96 12.83
N TYR A 462 -10.01 7.58 13.89
CA TYR A 462 -11.39 8.00 14.12
C TYR A 462 -11.48 8.86 15.38
N LEU A 463 -12.12 10.01 15.25
CA LEU A 463 -12.38 10.90 16.37
C LEU A 463 -13.72 10.51 17.03
N ARG A 464 -13.74 10.33 18.34
CA ARG A 464 -14.97 10.02 19.11
C ARG A 464 -15.42 11.16 20.03
N HIS A 465 -14.48 12.03 20.40
CA HIS A 465 -14.71 13.21 21.22
C HIS A 465 -13.96 14.40 20.61
N PRO A 466 -14.44 15.63 20.77
CA PRO A 466 -13.73 16.80 20.26
C PRO A 466 -12.30 16.90 20.81
N ILE A 467 -11.35 17.23 19.94
CA ILE A 467 -9.99 17.63 20.32
C ILE A 467 -10.12 18.97 21.05
N PRO A 468 -9.56 19.10 22.27
CA PRO A 468 -9.57 20.35 23.01
C PRO A 468 -8.67 21.40 22.35
N GLU A 469 -8.80 22.66 22.74
CA GLU A 469 -8.10 23.79 22.10
C GLU A 469 -6.58 23.68 22.18
N ASP A 470 -6.05 23.33 23.35
CA ASP A 470 -4.62 23.03 23.58
C ASP A 470 -4.12 21.85 22.73
N GLY A 471 -4.99 20.86 22.49
CA GLY A 471 -4.76 19.78 21.54
C GLY A 471 -4.63 20.27 20.09
N LEU A 472 -5.43 21.27 19.68
CA LEU A 472 -5.29 21.89 18.36
C LEU A 472 -4.01 22.74 18.27
N ASP A 473 -3.64 23.45 19.33
CA ASP A 473 -2.43 24.28 19.37
C ASP A 473 -1.13 23.46 19.18
N GLY A 474 -1.09 22.23 19.70
CA GLY A 474 0.03 21.32 19.42
C GLY A 474 0.06 20.82 17.98
N ILE A 475 -1.11 20.64 17.33
CA ILE A 475 -1.17 20.33 15.88
C ILE A 475 -0.58 21.50 15.08
N TRP A 476 -0.93 22.74 15.41
CA TRP A 476 -0.40 23.94 14.74
C TRP A 476 1.11 24.05 14.90
N SER A 477 1.62 23.73 16.09
CA SER A 477 3.06 23.70 16.38
C SER A 477 3.79 22.72 15.46
N LEU A 478 3.24 21.51 15.27
CA LEU A 478 3.80 20.51 14.35
C LEU A 478 3.71 20.94 12.88
N PHE A 479 2.62 21.59 12.47
CA PHE A 479 2.45 22.08 11.10
C PHE A 479 3.45 23.18 10.74
N ASN A 480 3.92 23.93 11.73
CA ASN A 480 4.88 25.01 11.53
C ASN A 480 6.32 24.54 11.28
N GLU A 481 6.63 23.26 11.54
CA GLU A 481 7.91 22.65 11.21
C GLU A 481 8.14 22.57 9.69
N ASP A 482 9.40 22.55 9.25
CA ASP A 482 9.73 22.57 7.81
C ASP A 482 9.19 21.35 7.06
N GLU A 483 9.23 20.18 7.67
CA GLU A 483 8.66 18.93 7.14
C GLU A 483 7.12 18.97 7.07
N GLY A 484 6.48 19.86 7.84
CA GLY A 484 5.04 20.10 7.80
C GLY A 484 4.56 20.87 6.58
N LYS A 485 5.45 21.38 5.71
CA LYS A 485 5.08 22.12 4.49
C LYS A 485 4.13 21.35 3.56
N GLY A 486 4.30 20.03 3.48
CA GLY A 486 3.50 19.15 2.64
C GLY A 486 2.22 18.60 3.30
N VAL A 487 1.86 19.07 4.49
CA VAL A 487 0.76 18.49 5.26
C VAL A 487 -0.60 18.69 4.59
N PHE A 488 -1.39 17.63 4.61
CA PHE A 488 -2.81 17.64 4.34
C PHE A 488 -3.50 16.79 5.41
N MET A 489 -4.26 17.43 6.29
CA MET A 489 -5.06 16.73 7.29
C MET A 489 -6.54 16.97 6.99
N GLN A 490 -7.29 15.91 6.77
CA GLN A 490 -8.71 15.95 6.49
C GLN A 490 -9.50 15.34 7.64
N LEU A 491 -10.57 16.02 8.07
CA LEU A 491 -11.55 15.50 9.01
C LEU A 491 -12.89 15.41 8.27
N PHE A 492 -13.32 14.18 7.98
CA PHE A 492 -14.54 13.91 7.22
C PHE A 492 -15.66 13.47 8.16
N PRO A 493 -16.79 14.21 8.25
CA PRO A 493 -17.77 13.98 9.30
C PRO A 493 -18.57 12.70 9.07
N PHE A 494 -18.89 12.02 10.18
CA PHE A 494 -19.75 10.84 10.24
C PHE A 494 -21.14 11.26 10.77
N GLY A 495 -21.87 10.36 11.43
CA GLY A 495 -23.26 10.58 11.84
C GLY A 495 -24.27 10.38 10.70
N GLY A 496 -25.52 10.79 10.95
CA GLY A 496 -26.64 10.53 10.06
C GLY A 496 -26.79 9.02 9.81
N ARG A 497 -26.90 8.62 8.54
CA ARG A 497 -27.00 7.22 8.11
C ARG A 497 -25.92 6.31 8.65
N MET A 498 -24.73 6.83 8.95
CA MET A 498 -23.63 6.04 9.52
C MET A 498 -23.88 5.60 10.97
N ASP A 499 -24.74 6.30 11.72
CA ASP A 499 -25.11 5.94 13.10
C ASP A 499 -26.22 4.87 13.14
N GLU A 500 -26.98 4.72 12.07
CA GLU A 500 -28.10 3.77 11.95
C GLU A 500 -27.66 2.35 11.56
N ILE A 501 -26.53 2.24 10.86
CA ILE A 501 -26.04 0.96 10.35
C ILE A 501 -25.25 0.25 11.45
N SER A 502 -25.55 -1.03 11.70
CA SER A 502 -24.82 -1.86 12.67
C SER A 502 -23.33 -1.96 12.31
N GLU A 503 -22.46 -1.96 13.33
CA GLU A 503 -21.02 -2.19 13.14
C GLU A 503 -20.72 -3.53 12.46
N SER A 504 -21.60 -4.53 12.55
CA SER A 504 -21.42 -5.86 11.96
C SER A 504 -22.14 -6.06 10.62
N GLU A 505 -22.91 -5.07 10.15
CA GLU A 505 -23.67 -5.16 8.89
C GLU A 505 -22.74 -5.47 7.71
N LEU A 506 -21.58 -4.83 7.69
CA LEU A 506 -20.49 -5.06 6.75
C LEU A 506 -19.17 -5.21 7.52
N PRO A 507 -18.08 -5.68 6.88
CA PRO A 507 -16.76 -5.73 7.50
C PRO A 507 -16.30 -4.39 8.06
N PHE A 508 -16.68 -3.27 7.41
CA PHE A 508 -16.39 -1.92 7.90
C PHE A 508 -17.18 -1.63 9.20
N PRO A 509 -16.49 -1.44 10.34
CA PRO A 509 -17.13 -1.41 11.65
C PRO A 509 -17.32 -0.01 12.25
N HIS A 510 -16.86 1.05 11.58
CA HIS A 510 -16.77 2.38 12.19
C HIS A 510 -18.08 3.14 11.99
N ARG A 511 -19.11 2.79 12.77
CA ARG A 511 -20.47 3.31 12.63
C ARG A 511 -20.77 4.32 13.75
N SER A 512 -21.85 4.11 14.50
CA SER A 512 -22.27 4.95 15.62
C SER A 512 -21.16 5.28 16.61
N GLY A 513 -21.14 6.53 17.08
CA GLY A 513 -20.20 7.01 18.09
C GLY A 513 -18.84 7.48 17.56
N ASN A 514 -18.69 7.64 16.24
CA ASN A 514 -17.55 8.33 15.62
C ASN A 514 -18.01 9.70 15.10
N LEU A 515 -17.31 10.77 15.48
CA LEU A 515 -17.57 12.13 15.00
C LEU A 515 -17.08 12.31 13.55
N CYS A 516 -15.86 11.84 13.27
CA CYS A 516 -15.26 11.92 11.94
C CYS A 516 -14.16 10.88 11.74
N LEU A 517 -13.87 10.61 10.46
CA LEU A 517 -12.65 9.96 10.01
C LEU A 517 -11.59 11.04 9.78
N VAL A 518 -10.40 10.83 10.34
CA VAL A 518 -9.24 11.69 10.15
C VAL A 518 -8.27 11.02 9.18
N LEU A 519 -7.86 11.75 8.15
CA LEU A 519 -6.79 11.37 7.22
C LEU A 519 -5.62 12.32 7.43
N TYR A 520 -4.45 11.77 7.73
CA TYR A 520 -3.19 12.49 7.78
C TYR A 520 -2.39 12.14 6.52
N LEU A 521 -1.95 13.15 5.77
CA LEU A 521 -1.09 13.01 4.62
C LEU A 521 0.06 14.01 4.73
N VAL A 522 1.24 13.57 4.29
CA VAL A 522 2.35 14.48 3.96
C VAL A 522 2.81 14.17 2.55
N PHE A 523 2.87 15.21 1.72
CA PHE A 523 3.32 15.15 0.34
C PHE A 523 4.72 15.76 0.22
N TRP A 524 5.56 15.17 -0.63
CA TRP A 524 6.87 15.74 -0.95
C TRP A 524 7.28 15.43 -2.40
N GLN A 525 8.20 16.24 -2.90
CA GLN A 525 8.73 16.16 -4.26
C GLN A 525 10.17 15.63 -4.31
N GLU A 526 10.97 15.94 -3.28
CA GLU A 526 12.36 15.51 -3.17
C GLU A 526 12.47 13.98 -3.28
N GLU A 527 13.35 13.52 -4.16
CA GLU A 527 13.64 12.10 -4.35
C GLU A 527 14.66 11.60 -3.32
N GLY A 528 14.74 10.28 -3.16
CA GLY A 528 15.71 9.64 -2.28
C GLY A 528 15.13 9.17 -0.95
N ASP A 529 15.81 8.19 -0.36
CA ASP A 529 15.34 7.53 0.85
C ASP A 529 15.39 8.46 2.07
N GLU A 530 16.38 9.35 2.16
CA GLU A 530 16.49 10.34 3.24
C GLU A 530 15.28 11.28 3.28
N ALA A 531 14.89 11.83 2.12
CA ALA A 531 13.71 12.66 1.97
C ALA A 531 12.44 11.91 2.40
N ALA A 532 12.30 10.65 1.96
CA ALA A 532 11.18 9.81 2.32
C ALA A 532 11.15 9.55 3.85
N GLN A 533 12.27 9.18 4.47
CA GLN A 533 12.34 8.91 5.91
C GLN A 533 12.01 10.15 6.73
N ARG A 534 12.55 11.32 6.37
CA ARG A 534 12.30 12.60 7.05
C ARG A 534 10.80 12.93 7.09
N ASN A 535 10.12 12.88 5.94
CA ASN A 535 8.68 13.15 5.85
C ASN A 535 7.84 12.07 6.54
N ILE A 536 8.19 10.78 6.39
CA ILE A 536 7.49 9.68 7.06
C ILE A 536 7.62 9.79 8.58
N HIS A 537 8.81 10.12 9.08
CA HIS A 537 9.07 10.32 10.50
C HIS A 537 8.25 11.49 11.07
N TRP A 538 8.18 12.61 10.34
CA TRP A 538 7.33 13.74 10.72
C TRP A 538 5.85 13.33 10.84
N LEU A 539 5.31 12.61 9.85
CA LEU A 539 3.92 12.14 9.93
C LEU A 539 3.69 11.16 11.09
N ARG A 540 4.68 10.31 11.40
CA ARG A 540 4.61 9.41 12.56
C ARG A 540 4.55 10.19 13.87
N ARG A 541 5.31 11.28 14.01
CA ARG A 541 5.22 12.16 15.18
C ARG A 541 3.85 12.81 15.31
N LEU A 542 3.28 13.35 14.22
CA LEU A 542 1.91 13.88 14.24
C LEU A 542 0.89 12.81 14.63
N TYR A 543 1.02 11.60 14.09
CA TYR A 543 0.15 10.48 14.45
C TYR A 543 0.31 10.09 15.93
N SER A 544 1.53 10.02 16.47
CA SER A 544 1.75 9.75 17.90
C SER A 544 1.15 10.86 18.77
N TYR A 545 1.32 12.14 18.39
CA TYR A 545 0.72 13.27 19.09
C TYR A 545 -0.82 13.18 19.17
N MET A 546 -1.45 12.65 18.13
CA MET A 546 -2.91 12.50 18.06
C MET A 546 -3.48 11.36 18.91
N GLU A 547 -2.65 10.45 19.41
CA GLU A 547 -3.07 9.26 20.16
C GLU A 547 -4.07 9.50 21.31
N PRO A 548 -3.87 10.49 22.22
CA PRO A 548 -4.79 10.70 23.34
C PRO A 548 -6.17 11.23 22.92
N PHE A 549 -6.32 11.77 21.71
CA PHE A 549 -7.54 12.44 21.26
C PHE A 549 -8.45 11.53 20.41
N VAL A 550 -7.92 10.43 19.88
CA VAL A 550 -8.61 9.56 18.93
C VAL A 550 -9.14 8.29 19.60
N SER A 551 -9.83 7.45 18.82
CA SER A 551 -10.28 6.14 19.28
C SER A 551 -9.13 5.33 19.88
N LYS A 552 -9.44 4.54 20.91
CA LYS A 552 -8.50 3.65 21.60
C LYS A 552 -9.13 2.30 21.88
N SER A 553 -8.30 1.27 22.00
CA SER A 553 -8.68 -0.10 22.32
C SER A 553 -9.79 -0.70 21.43
N PRO A 554 -9.55 -0.86 20.11
CA PRO A 554 -8.32 -0.54 19.38
C PRO A 554 -8.29 0.91 18.88
N ARG A 555 -7.09 1.42 18.59
CA ARG A 555 -6.92 2.65 17.80
C ARG A 555 -7.31 2.36 16.36
N ALA A 556 -8.52 2.77 15.99
CA ALA A 556 -9.17 2.42 14.75
C ALA A 556 -8.50 3.09 13.55
N ALA A 557 -8.44 2.37 12.43
CA ALA A 557 -7.88 2.85 11.16
C ALA A 557 -8.79 2.44 10.01
N TYR A 558 -8.69 3.10 8.86
CA TYR A 558 -9.48 2.79 7.68
C TYR A 558 -8.67 1.98 6.65
N VAL A 559 -9.19 0.82 6.23
CA VAL A 559 -8.45 -0.14 5.37
C VAL A 559 -8.06 0.42 3.99
N ASN A 560 -8.86 1.33 3.42
CA ASN A 560 -8.52 1.98 2.15
C ASN A 560 -7.41 3.03 2.31
N TYR A 561 -7.11 3.46 3.53
CA TYR A 561 -5.94 4.26 3.90
C TYR A 561 -4.88 3.37 4.52
N ARG A 562 -4.45 2.39 3.71
CA ARG A 562 -3.53 1.34 4.14
C ARG A 562 -2.27 1.92 4.76
N ASP A 563 -1.86 1.34 5.88
CA ASP A 563 -0.71 1.78 6.66
C ASP A 563 0.05 0.54 7.14
N LEU A 564 1.24 0.29 6.60
CA LEU A 564 2.04 -0.86 7.03
C LEU A 564 2.67 -0.66 8.42
N ASP A 565 2.65 0.55 8.98
CA ASP A 565 3.24 0.83 10.30
C ASP A 565 2.40 0.23 11.45
N ILE A 566 1.10 -0.05 11.23
CA ILE A 566 0.23 -0.60 12.28
C ILE A 566 0.33 -2.12 12.42
N GLY A 567 1.18 -2.78 11.63
CA GLY A 567 1.47 -4.21 11.71
C GLY A 567 1.37 -4.90 10.34
N VAL A 568 2.15 -5.96 10.16
CA VAL A 568 2.17 -6.76 8.92
C VAL A 568 2.21 -8.25 9.21
N ASN A 569 1.70 -9.01 8.25
CA ASN A 569 1.88 -10.44 8.14
C ASN A 569 3.32 -10.78 7.77
N ASN A 570 3.72 -12.02 8.04
CA ASN A 570 5.01 -12.54 7.60
C ASN A 570 5.05 -12.61 6.07
N ILE A 571 6.13 -12.10 5.48
CA ILE A 571 6.36 -12.12 4.02
C ILE A 571 6.40 -13.58 3.52
N ASN A 572 7.15 -14.40 4.24
CA ASN A 572 7.30 -15.83 3.99
C ASN A 572 6.73 -16.63 5.17
N GLY A 573 6.07 -17.73 4.85
CA GLY A 573 5.55 -18.66 5.85
C GLY A 573 4.17 -18.29 6.41
N TYR A 574 3.87 -18.87 7.58
CA TYR A 574 2.56 -18.77 8.23
C TYR A 574 2.46 -17.51 9.08
N THR A 575 1.31 -16.84 9.05
CA THR A 575 0.96 -15.76 9.97
C THR A 575 -0.22 -16.22 10.81
N SER A 576 -0.09 -16.17 12.13
CA SER A 576 -1.17 -16.55 13.02
C SER A 576 -2.27 -15.48 13.06
N TYR A 577 -3.49 -15.90 13.39
CA TYR A 577 -4.58 -14.96 13.66
C TYR A 577 -4.20 -13.93 14.72
N LYS A 578 -3.55 -14.37 15.81
CA LYS A 578 -3.09 -13.49 16.91
C LYS A 578 -2.13 -12.40 16.41
N GLN A 579 -1.15 -12.74 15.56
CA GLN A 579 -0.24 -11.75 14.98
C GLN A 579 -1.00 -10.76 14.10
N ALA A 580 -1.87 -11.25 13.22
CA ALA A 580 -2.62 -10.40 12.31
C ALA A 580 -3.67 -9.52 13.02
N SER A 581 -4.17 -9.95 14.19
CA SER A 581 -5.18 -9.20 14.96
C SER A 581 -4.66 -7.84 15.41
N VAL A 582 -3.34 -7.65 15.55
CA VAL A 582 -2.71 -6.37 15.89
C VAL A 582 -3.11 -5.23 14.93
N TRP A 583 -3.15 -5.52 13.62
CA TRP A 583 -3.62 -4.57 12.61
C TRP A 583 -5.09 -4.83 12.22
N GLY A 584 -5.53 -6.10 12.26
CA GLY A 584 -6.86 -6.53 11.84
C GLY A 584 -7.98 -5.91 12.67
N GLU A 585 -7.82 -5.87 13.99
CA GLU A 585 -8.80 -5.25 14.89
C GLU A 585 -8.84 -3.73 14.73
N LYS A 586 -7.75 -3.09 14.31
CA LYS A 586 -7.75 -1.65 14.01
C LYS A 586 -8.61 -1.33 12.80
N TYR A 587 -8.56 -2.15 11.75
CA TYR A 587 -9.36 -1.97 10.53
C TYR A 587 -10.80 -2.47 10.66
N PHE A 588 -11.03 -3.54 11.42
CA PHE A 588 -12.29 -4.28 11.36
C PHE A 588 -12.94 -4.51 12.74
N LYS A 589 -12.33 -4.05 13.84
CA LYS A 589 -12.79 -4.33 15.21
C LYS A 589 -13.19 -5.82 15.35
N ASN A 590 -14.36 -6.07 15.90
CA ASN A 590 -14.93 -7.40 16.12
C ASN A 590 -15.21 -8.18 14.82
N ASN A 591 -15.30 -7.51 13.66
CA ASN A 591 -15.55 -8.17 12.38
C ASN A 591 -14.32 -8.93 11.86
N PHE A 592 -13.12 -8.69 12.42
CA PHE A 592 -11.89 -9.37 11.99
C PHE A 592 -11.97 -10.89 12.16
N ASN A 593 -12.62 -11.35 13.23
CA ASN A 593 -12.81 -12.77 13.48
C ASN A 593 -13.65 -13.43 12.37
N ARG A 594 -14.81 -12.86 12.05
CA ARG A 594 -15.67 -13.35 10.96
C ARG A 594 -14.94 -13.33 9.63
N LEU A 595 -14.17 -12.28 9.32
CA LEU A 595 -13.36 -12.21 8.11
C LEU A 595 -12.37 -13.38 8.02
N ALA A 596 -11.68 -13.73 9.10
CA ALA A 596 -10.75 -14.86 9.12
C ALA A 596 -11.46 -16.21 8.93
N HIS A 597 -12.66 -16.39 9.46
CA HIS A 597 -13.48 -17.57 9.19
C HIS A 597 -13.90 -17.68 7.72
N VAL A 598 -14.36 -16.56 7.12
CA VAL A 598 -14.70 -16.53 5.69
C VAL A 598 -13.46 -16.84 4.86
N LYS A 599 -12.33 -16.19 5.15
CA LYS A 599 -11.04 -16.44 4.48
C LYS A 599 -10.65 -17.91 4.52
N THR A 600 -10.77 -18.53 5.69
CA THR A 600 -10.47 -19.95 5.89
C THR A 600 -11.32 -20.86 5.00
N LYS A 601 -12.61 -20.53 4.86
CA LYS A 601 -13.55 -21.30 4.03
C LYS A 601 -13.27 -21.17 2.53
N VAL A 602 -12.93 -19.97 2.06
CA VAL A 602 -12.85 -19.66 0.61
C VAL A 602 -11.44 -19.78 0.03
N ASP A 603 -10.40 -19.59 0.86
CA ASP A 603 -8.99 -19.69 0.48
C ASP A 603 -8.14 -20.22 1.67
N PRO A 604 -8.31 -21.51 2.02
CA PRO A 604 -7.65 -22.12 3.18
C PRO A 604 -6.12 -22.11 3.09
N LEU A 605 -5.59 -22.22 1.87
CA LEU A 605 -4.15 -22.24 1.62
C LEU A 605 -3.52 -20.84 1.62
N ASN A 606 -4.34 -19.79 1.71
CA ASN A 606 -3.92 -18.39 1.72
C ASN A 606 -3.16 -18.00 0.44
N PHE A 607 -3.72 -18.35 -0.71
CA PHE A 607 -3.17 -17.98 -2.02
C PHE A 607 -3.29 -16.47 -2.26
N PHE A 608 -4.47 -15.89 -2.04
CA PHE A 608 -4.69 -14.46 -2.11
C PHE A 608 -4.18 -13.80 -0.82
N ARG A 609 -2.91 -13.42 -0.83
CA ARG A 609 -2.25 -12.86 0.34
C ARG A 609 -1.40 -11.64 -0.01
N TYR A 610 -1.28 -10.76 0.96
CA TYR A 610 -0.43 -9.58 0.97
C TYR A 610 -0.06 -9.22 2.41
N GLU A 611 0.72 -8.15 2.58
CA GLU A 611 1.34 -7.74 3.84
C GLU A 611 0.31 -7.51 4.95
N GLN A 612 -0.94 -7.22 4.63
CA GLN A 612 -2.07 -7.07 5.56
C GLN A 612 -3.33 -7.77 5.03
N SER A 613 -3.18 -8.92 4.36
CA SER A 613 -4.34 -9.73 3.98
C SER A 613 -4.93 -10.44 5.19
N ILE A 614 -6.24 -10.66 5.19
CA ILE A 614 -6.90 -11.47 6.21
C ILE A 614 -6.23 -12.86 6.25
N PRO A 615 -5.80 -13.36 7.43
CA PRO A 615 -5.16 -14.67 7.54
C PRO A 615 -6.18 -15.80 7.43
N SER A 616 -5.72 -16.96 6.95
CA SER A 616 -6.44 -18.23 7.12
C SER A 616 -6.15 -18.79 8.50
N LEU A 617 -7.15 -19.40 9.13
CA LEU A 617 -7.05 -20.04 10.44
C LEU A 617 -6.40 -21.44 10.37
N VAL A 618 -6.24 -22.01 9.18
CA VAL A 618 -5.57 -23.32 9.00
C VAL A 618 -4.09 -23.20 9.37
N SER A 619 -3.66 -23.96 10.38
CA SER A 619 -2.27 -24.00 10.84
C SER A 619 -1.36 -24.80 9.87
N LYS A 620 -0.04 -24.65 10.02
CA LYS A 620 0.98 -25.38 9.24
C LYS A 620 0.85 -26.91 9.29
N SER A 621 0.26 -27.49 10.34
CA SER A 621 0.16 -28.96 10.49
C SER A 621 -0.87 -29.62 9.55
N HIS A 622 -1.61 -28.83 8.77
CA HIS A 622 -2.64 -29.30 7.84
C HIS A 622 -2.40 -28.87 6.38
N LYS A 623 -1.20 -28.37 6.04
CA LYS A 623 -0.86 -27.92 4.69
C LYS A 623 0.00 -28.91 3.92
#